data_AF-A0A8S1TRE0-F1
#
_entry.id   AF-A0A8S1TRE0-F1
#
_cell.length_a   1.000
_cell.length_b   1.000
_cell.length_c   1.000
_cell.angle_alpha   90.00
_cell.angle_beta   90.00
_cell.angle_gamma   90.00
#
_symmetry.space_group_name_H-M   'P 1'
#
loop_
_entity.id
_entity.type
_entity.pdbx_description
1 polymer ?
#
loop_
_entity_poly.entity_id
_entity_poly.type
_entity_poly.pdbx_seq_one_letter_code
_entity_poly.pdbx_strand_id
1 'polypeptide(L)'
;MNRNEDETNKLLQEIRNEVTEFTTTNFFGQVAENYQNYEKQCFEENNTNSIQFVKCMMKFQKRQIKEEQKMEFKIDYLKNEIAECLNTNERTQCQQLAINNIMQIQQEFLKSIELTLKK
;
A
#
# COMPACT_ATOMS: atom_id res chain seq x y z
N MET A 1 20.48 -21.97 -21.71
CA MET A 1 19.63 -21.25 -20.75
C MET A 1 19.04 -22.28 -19.80
N ASN A 2 19.19 -22.09 -18.50
CA ASN A 2 18.79 -23.06 -17.48
C ASN A 2 17.27 -23.01 -17.31
N ARG A 3 16.57 -24.11 -17.58
CA ARG A 3 15.09 -24.19 -17.55
C ARG A 3 14.46 -23.72 -16.23
N ASN A 4 15.16 -23.94 -15.11
CA ASN A 4 14.74 -23.45 -13.78
C ASN A 4 14.83 -21.93 -13.61
N GLU A 5 15.75 -21.28 -14.32
CA GLU A 5 15.98 -19.84 -14.26
C GLU A 5 14.90 -19.09 -15.05
N ASP A 6 14.50 -19.64 -16.20
CA ASP A 6 13.39 -19.14 -17.01
C ASP A 6 12.03 -19.27 -16.30
N GLU A 7 11.80 -20.38 -15.59
CA GLU A 7 10.58 -20.59 -14.79
C GLU A 7 10.51 -19.62 -13.60
N THR A 8 11.63 -19.36 -12.91
CA THR A 8 11.70 -18.36 -11.83
C THR A 8 11.45 -16.94 -12.34
N ASN A 9 12.03 -16.55 -13.48
CA ASN A 9 11.84 -15.22 -14.06
C ASN A 9 10.38 -14.98 -14.51
N LYS A 10 9.73 -16.01 -15.06
CA LYS A 10 8.31 -15.94 -15.42
C LYS A 10 7.42 -15.74 -14.18
N LEU A 11 7.71 -16.47 -13.12
CA LEU A 11 7.00 -16.37 -11.83
C LEU A 11 7.10 -14.96 -11.23
N LEU A 12 8.30 -14.37 -11.24
CA LEU A 12 8.54 -13.02 -10.74
C LEU A 12 7.76 -11.96 -11.54
N GLN A 13 7.60 -12.18 -12.85
CA GLN A 13 6.79 -11.29 -13.69
C GLN A 13 5.30 -11.40 -13.38
N GLU A 14 4.77 -12.59 -13.10
CA GLU A 14 3.37 -12.78 -12.71
C GLU A 14 3.06 -12.06 -11.39
N ILE A 15 3.92 -12.23 -10.36
CA ILE A 15 3.82 -11.49 -9.10
C ILE A 15 3.84 -9.99 -9.34
N ARG A 16 4.78 -9.52 -10.17
CA ARG A 16 4.90 -8.09 -10.48
C ARG A 16 3.63 -7.56 -11.13
N ASN A 17 3.04 -8.29 -12.08
CA ASN A 17 1.85 -7.85 -12.78
C ASN A 17 0.64 -7.72 -11.84
N GLU A 18 0.36 -8.74 -11.02
CA GLU A 18 -0.76 -8.72 -10.07
C GLU A 18 -0.61 -7.61 -9.03
N VAL A 19 0.59 -7.49 -8.45
CA VAL A 19 0.89 -6.41 -7.49
C VAL A 19 0.76 -5.05 -8.16
N THR A 20 1.26 -4.88 -9.38
CA THR A 20 1.17 -3.62 -10.12
C THR A 20 -0.28 -3.26 -10.38
N GLU A 21 -1.09 -4.17 -10.92
CA GLU A 21 -2.50 -3.94 -11.24
C GLU A 21 -3.29 -3.48 -10.02
N PHE A 22 -3.15 -4.17 -8.89
CA PHE A 22 -3.83 -3.79 -7.66
C PHE A 22 -3.32 -2.45 -7.11
N THR A 23 -2.00 -2.22 -7.16
CA THR A 23 -1.37 -0.99 -6.66
C THR A 23 -1.81 0.23 -7.48
N THR A 24 -1.75 0.15 -8.81
CA THR A 24 -2.02 1.29 -9.69
C THR A 24 -3.50 1.60 -9.84
N THR A 25 -4.34 0.56 -9.93
CA THR A 25 -5.76 0.74 -10.28
C THR A 25 -6.63 0.93 -9.05
N ASN A 26 -6.27 0.29 -7.93
CA ASN A 26 -7.14 0.23 -6.76
C ASN A 26 -6.56 1.01 -5.58
N PHE A 27 -5.30 0.75 -5.21
CA PHE A 27 -4.69 1.37 -4.03
C PHE A 27 -4.47 2.88 -4.21
N PHE A 28 -3.72 3.31 -5.23
CA PHE A 28 -3.44 4.74 -5.41
C PHE A 28 -4.69 5.58 -5.71
N GLY A 29 -5.66 5.01 -6.43
CA GLY A 29 -6.95 5.64 -6.67
C GLY A 29 -7.68 5.96 -5.36
N GLN A 30 -7.79 4.98 -4.46
CA GLN A 30 -8.45 5.17 -3.17
C GLN A 30 -7.67 6.11 -2.23
N VAL A 31 -6.33 6.10 -2.28
CA VAL A 31 -5.52 7.07 -1.52
C VAL A 31 -5.81 8.51 -1.96
N ALA A 32 -5.87 8.75 -3.27
CA ALA A 32 -6.19 10.07 -3.82
C ALA A 32 -7.61 10.51 -3.45
N GLU A 33 -8.60 9.62 -3.59
CA GLU A 33 -10.00 9.89 -3.22
C GLU A 33 -10.12 10.25 -1.73
N ASN A 34 -9.47 9.48 -0.86
CA ASN A 34 -9.49 9.76 0.58
C ASN A 34 -8.83 11.09 0.94
N TYR A 35 -7.76 11.48 0.26
CA TYR A 35 -7.14 12.79 0.43
C TYR A 35 -8.09 13.91 0.05
N GLN A 36 -8.73 13.82 -1.13
CA GLN A 36 -9.70 14.81 -1.61
C GLN A 36 -10.90 14.95 -0.66
N ASN A 37 -11.40 13.82 -0.14
CA ASN A 37 -12.48 13.82 0.83
C ASN A 37 -12.09 14.53 2.13
N TYR A 38 -10.88 14.30 2.65
CA TYR A 38 -10.40 15.00 3.84
C TYR A 38 -10.19 16.50 3.62
N GLU A 39 -9.64 16.86 2.46
CA GLU A 39 -9.44 18.27 2.09
C GLU A 39 -10.75 19.03 2.07
N LYS A 40 -11.79 18.45 1.45
CA LYS A 40 -13.13 19.01 1.42
C LYS A 40 -13.70 19.17 2.82
N GLN A 41 -13.59 18.15 3.67
CA GLN A 41 -14.03 18.22 5.07
C GLN A 41 -13.32 19.33 5.84
N CYS A 42 -11.99 19.41 5.75
CA CYS A 42 -11.22 20.48 6.39
C CYS A 42 -11.64 21.86 5.90
N PHE A 43 -11.98 22.02 4.61
CA PHE A 43 -12.45 23.29 4.07
C PHE A 43 -13.83 23.69 4.62
N GLU A 44 -14.76 22.74 4.64
CA GLU A 44 -16.13 22.94 5.15
C GLU A 44 -16.16 23.25 6.65
N GLU A 45 -15.43 22.48 7.47
CA GLU A 45 -15.41 22.65 8.94
C GLU A 45 -14.77 23.97 9.38
N ASN A 46 -13.85 24.51 8.58
CA ASN A 46 -13.06 25.69 8.96
C ASN A 46 -13.57 27.00 8.34
N ASN A 47 -14.71 27.01 7.63
CA ASN A 47 -15.41 28.21 7.15
C ASN A 47 -14.45 29.27 6.56
N THR A 48 -13.58 28.88 5.62
CA THR A 48 -12.60 29.77 4.96
C THR A 48 -11.48 30.33 5.86
N ASN A 49 -11.34 29.88 7.11
CA ASN A 49 -10.18 30.20 7.94
C ASN A 49 -8.95 29.44 7.44
N SER A 50 -8.13 30.12 6.64
CA SER A 50 -6.95 29.55 6.00
C SER A 50 -5.96 28.91 6.99
N ILE A 51 -5.78 29.51 8.17
CA ILE A 51 -4.85 28.98 9.19
C ILE A 51 -5.36 27.65 9.76
N GLN A 52 -6.65 27.58 10.07
CA GLN A 52 -7.24 26.35 10.64
C GLN A 52 -7.34 25.24 9.59
N PHE A 53 -7.67 25.59 8.35
CA PHE A 53 -7.60 24.68 7.21
C PHE A 53 -6.20 24.06 7.07
N VAL A 54 -5.14 24.89 7.04
CA VAL A 54 -3.76 24.39 6.93
C VAL A 54 -3.40 23.47 8.11
N LYS A 55 -3.79 23.82 9.34
CA LYS A 55 -3.57 22.96 10.51
C LYS A 55 -4.29 21.61 10.38
N CYS A 56 -5.50 21.59 9.85
CA CYS A 56 -6.28 20.39 9.59
C CYS A 56 -5.55 19.49 8.57
N MET A 57 -5.14 20.05 7.43
CA MET A 57 -4.40 19.32 6.39
C MET A 57 -3.05 18.80 6.88
N MET A 58 -2.30 19.60 7.66
CA MET A 58 -1.02 19.15 8.24
C MET A 58 -1.19 17.98 9.20
N LYS A 59 -2.30 17.91 9.95
CA LYS A 59 -2.58 16.79 10.86
C LYS A 59 -2.80 15.49 10.08
N PHE A 60 -3.49 15.57 8.95
CA PHE A 60 -3.71 14.43 8.06
C PHE A 60 -2.43 13.97 7.39
N GLN A 61 -1.67 14.89 6.81
CA GLN A 61 -0.40 14.57 6.15
C GLN A 61 0.60 13.91 7.13
N LYS A 62 0.69 14.41 8.37
CA LYS A 62 1.51 13.77 9.42
C LYS A 62 1.06 12.34 9.76
N ARG A 63 -0.22 12.02 9.65
CA ARG A 63 -0.74 10.66 9.87
C ARG A 63 -0.45 9.77 8.67
N GLN A 64 -0.66 10.26 7.45
CA GLN A 64 -0.34 9.52 6.23
C GLN A 64 1.13 9.10 6.18
N ILE A 65 2.06 10.02 6.45
CA ILE A 65 3.51 9.71 6.50
C ILE A 65 3.82 8.58 7.49
N LYS A 66 3.18 8.57 8.66
CA LYS A 66 3.40 7.51 9.66
C LYS A 66 2.89 6.15 9.19
N GLU A 67 1.74 6.11 8.53
CA GLU A 67 1.21 4.86 7.99
C GLU A 67 2.01 4.38 6.78
N GLU A 68 2.57 5.30 5.98
CA GLU A 68 3.44 5.00 4.85
C GLU A 68 4.74 4.33 5.33
N GLN A 69 5.37 4.89 6.37
CA GLN A 69 6.55 4.27 7.01
C GLN A 69 6.28 2.86 7.55
N LYS A 70 5.10 2.60 8.11
CA LYS A 70 4.73 1.25 8.56
C LYS A 70 4.53 0.31 7.38
N MET A 71 3.93 0.79 6.30
CA MET A 71 3.73 0.03 5.07
C MET A 71 5.09 -0.36 4.47
N GLU A 72 6.02 0.59 4.35
CA GLU A 72 7.39 0.36 3.88
C GLU A 72 8.11 -0.71 4.72
N PHE A 73 8.04 -0.59 6.05
CA PHE A 73 8.63 -1.59 6.95
C PHE A 73 8.08 -3.00 6.72
N LYS A 74 6.76 -3.14 6.57
CA LYS A 74 6.13 -4.45 6.31
C LYS A 74 6.50 -5.00 4.93
N ILE A 75 6.60 -4.15 3.91
CA ILE A 75 7.05 -4.55 2.57
C ILE A 75 8.50 -5.04 2.61
N ASP A 76 9.39 -4.34 3.31
CA ASP A 76 10.79 -4.77 3.43
C ASP A 76 10.93 -6.08 4.19
N TYR A 77 10.12 -6.30 5.22
CA TYR A 77 10.05 -7.59 5.91
C TYR A 77 9.59 -8.72 4.96
N LEU A 78 8.55 -8.47 4.14
CA LEU A 78 8.09 -9.44 3.13
C LEU A 78 9.14 -9.75 2.06
N LYS A 79 9.95 -8.77 1.64
CA LYS A 79 11.04 -9.03 0.68
C LYS A 79 12.01 -10.09 1.21
N ASN A 80 12.31 -10.06 2.51
CA ASN A 80 13.18 -11.05 3.14
C ASN A 80 12.50 -12.43 3.20
N GLU A 81 11.23 -12.50 3.59
CA GLU A 81 10.48 -13.77 3.61
C GLU A 81 10.34 -14.38 2.21
N ILE A 82 10.08 -13.57 1.18
CA ILE A 82 9.99 -14.02 -0.22
C ILE A 82 11.35 -14.55 -0.69
N ALA A 83 12.46 -13.88 -0.34
CA ALA A 83 13.80 -14.31 -0.73
C ALA A 83 14.15 -15.69 -0.13
N GLU A 84 13.79 -15.95 1.13
CA GLU A 84 13.97 -17.26 1.76
C GLU A 84 13.10 -18.32 1.10
N CYS A 85 11.88 -17.94 0.76
CA CYS A 85 10.85 -18.84 0.27
C CYS A 85 11.06 -19.24 -1.21
N LEU A 86 11.66 -18.39 -2.05
CA LEU A 86 12.10 -18.72 -3.42
C LEU A 86 13.22 -19.78 -3.49
N ASN A 87 13.93 -20.01 -2.37
CA ASN A 87 14.95 -21.04 -2.26
C ASN A 87 14.38 -22.43 -1.91
N THR A 88 13.06 -22.57 -1.78
CA THR A 88 12.37 -23.82 -1.44
C THR A 88 11.70 -24.47 -2.66
N ASN A 89 11.25 -25.72 -2.50
CA ASN A 89 10.50 -26.45 -3.54
C ASN A 89 9.01 -26.05 -3.60
N GLU A 90 8.53 -25.14 -2.73
CA GLU A 90 7.11 -24.77 -2.56
C GLU A 90 6.76 -23.41 -3.20
N ARG A 91 7.38 -23.12 -4.35
CA ARG A 91 7.39 -21.80 -5.01
C ARG A 91 6.01 -21.21 -5.30
N THR A 92 5.01 -22.01 -5.65
CA THR A 92 3.65 -21.52 -5.95
C THR A 92 2.90 -21.07 -4.68
N GLN A 93 3.06 -21.80 -3.58
CA GLN A 93 2.44 -21.42 -2.29
C GLN A 93 3.08 -20.13 -1.76
N CYS A 94 4.40 -20.03 -1.94
CA CYS A 94 5.18 -18.83 -1.65
C CYS A 94 4.67 -17.58 -2.38
N GLN A 95 4.43 -17.72 -3.68
CA GLN A 95 3.90 -16.67 -4.54
C GLN A 95 2.54 -16.19 -4.05
N GLN A 96 1.60 -17.11 -3.78
CA GLN A 96 0.27 -16.76 -3.32
C GLN A 96 0.32 -16.04 -1.96
N LEU A 97 1.20 -16.49 -1.06
CA LEU A 97 1.41 -15.85 0.24
C LEU A 97 1.94 -14.41 0.07
N ALA A 98 2.92 -14.21 -0.81
CA ALA A 98 3.51 -12.91 -1.10
C ALA A 98 2.47 -11.91 -1.62
N ILE A 99 1.69 -12.31 -2.63
CA ILE A 99 0.63 -11.50 -3.22
C ILE A 99 -0.41 -11.14 -2.15
N ASN A 100 -0.89 -12.14 -1.40
CA ASN A 100 -1.90 -11.92 -0.35
C ASN A 100 -1.40 -10.95 0.73
N ASN A 101 -0.15 -11.08 1.16
CA ASN A 101 0.43 -10.22 2.19
C ASN A 101 0.60 -8.78 1.69
N ILE A 102 1.06 -8.57 0.46
CA ILE A 102 1.18 -7.23 -0.14
C ILE A 102 -0.19 -6.56 -0.24
N MET A 103 -1.19 -7.28 -0.75
CA MET A 103 -2.57 -6.78 -0.85
C MET A 103 -3.15 -6.45 0.54
N GLN A 104 -2.93 -7.31 1.54
CA GLN A 104 -3.38 -7.08 2.90
C GLN A 104 -2.74 -5.82 3.50
N ILE A 105 -1.44 -5.62 3.34
CA ILE A 105 -0.73 -4.43 3.81
C ILE A 105 -1.34 -3.16 3.22
N GLN A 106 -1.61 -3.18 1.91
CA GLN A 106 -2.21 -2.04 1.20
C GLN A 106 -3.65 -1.78 1.67
N GLN A 107 -4.45 -2.83 1.91
CA GLN A 107 -5.80 -2.70 2.48
C GLN A 107 -5.79 -2.16 3.91
N GLU A 108 -4.83 -2.58 4.75
CA GLU A 108 -4.67 -2.07 6.11
C GLU A 108 -4.32 -0.58 6.13
N PHE A 109 -3.48 -0.13 5.19
CA PHE A 109 -3.17 1.28 5.01
C PHE A 109 -4.42 2.09 4.60
N LEU A 110 -5.17 1.62 3.60
CA LEU A 110 -6.41 2.26 3.15
C LEU A 110 -7.42 2.41 4.30
N LYS A 111 -7.64 1.34 5.06
CA LYS A 111 -8.51 1.36 6.25
C LYS A 111 -8.02 2.37 7.30
N SER A 112 -6.72 2.52 7.47
CA SER A 112 -6.14 3.48 8.42
C SER A 112 -6.36 4.93 7.98
N ILE A 113 -6.31 5.19 6.68
CA ILE A 113 -6.70 6.49 6.11
C ILE A 113 -8.19 6.75 6.30
N GLU A 114 -9.07 5.80 5.95
CA GLU A 114 -10.52 5.96 6.13
C GLU A 114 -10.93 6.25 7.58
N LEU A 115 -10.32 5.56 8.54
CA LEU A 115 -10.56 5.80 9.97
C LEU A 115 -10.07 7.18 10.43
N THR A 116 -9.14 7.79 9.70
CA THR A 116 -8.70 9.16 9.93
C THR A 116 -9.75 10.18 9.45
N LEU A 117 -10.55 9.84 8.43
CA LEU A 117 -11.64 10.68 7.92
C LEU A 117 -12.84 10.71 8.89
N LYS A 118 -13.11 9.61 9.59
CA LYS A 118 -14.31 9.44 10.46
C LYS A 118 -14.14 9.97 11.90
N LYS A 119 -13.01 10.60 12.24
CA LYS A 119 -12.66 11.03 13.62
C LYS A 119 -12.18 12.47 13.70
#